data_AF-A0A940NS64-F1
#
_entry.id   AF-A0A940NS64-F1
#
_cell.length_a   1.000
_cell.length_b   1.000
_cell.length_c   1.000
_cell.angle_alpha   90.00
_cell.angle_beta   90.00
_cell.angle_gamma   90.00
#
_symmetry.space_group_name_H-M   'P 1'
#
loop_
_entity.id
_entity.type
_entity.pdbx_description
1 polymer ?
#
loop_
_entity_poly.entity_id
_entity_poly.type
_entity_poly.pdbx_seq_one_letter_code
_entity_poly.pdbx_strand_id
1 'polypeptide(L)'
;MALILDVLVLGIFIYVIYSNAKRGFGKVFVFGIGYLIATLLASALAALGAPAFYEGIARDMNVSTVESVNSHVDFPTIFADAINAQEYGPKIQAFQLKKVLADYDNGEFDERLYQYTISVCGKDLVSKGSFMQMVQKAFVSGYGEVLRERLPEYVYQSFAAHVDDNPQLMRDMVREYYDYHNSDTERADKIEALYSAEPTTEVIQIFIFLILFSVFMVIAAIIASIVQQKVFININKATDHFAGGVIGLLEAGSVLILLTLVVRLIVMLSGGRFLFFNDAALDNTFLFSFLYRNIRILL
;
A
#
# COMPACT_ATOMS: atom_id res chain seq x y z
N MET A 1 -16.46 17.16 -8.77
CA MET A 1 -16.46 15.92 -7.97
C MET A 1 -15.45 15.95 -6.82
N ALA A 2 -14.24 16.50 -7.03
CA ALA A 2 -13.18 16.57 -6.02
C ALA A 2 -13.57 17.21 -4.66
N LEU A 3 -14.52 18.14 -4.64
CA LEU A 3 -14.90 18.84 -3.42
C LEU A 3 -15.73 18.00 -2.42
N ILE A 4 -16.22 16.82 -2.80
CA ILE A 4 -17.14 16.04 -1.94
C ILE A 4 -16.43 15.55 -0.67
N LEU A 5 -15.20 15.02 -0.79
CA LEU A 5 -14.42 14.55 0.35
C LEU A 5 -13.97 15.72 1.23
N ASP A 6 -13.53 16.83 0.63
CA ASP A 6 -13.14 18.03 1.38
C ASP A 6 -14.32 18.63 2.16
N VAL A 7 -15.51 18.70 1.55
CA VAL A 7 -16.74 19.15 2.22
C VAL A 7 -17.14 18.18 3.35
N LEU A 8 -17.00 16.87 3.15
CA LEU A 8 -17.27 15.87 4.17
C LEU A 8 -16.31 16.01 5.35
N VAL A 9 -15.01 16.12 5.10
CA VAL A 9 -13.99 16.31 6.14
C VAL A 9 -14.25 17.60 6.92
N LEU A 10 -14.45 18.71 6.22
CA LEU A 10 -14.70 20.01 6.84
C LEU A 10 -16.02 20.00 7.62
N GLY A 11 -17.05 19.34 7.10
CA GLY A 11 -18.32 19.14 7.78
C GLY A 11 -18.19 18.35 9.07
N ILE A 12 -17.48 17.20 9.05
CA ILE A 12 -17.21 16.39 10.25
C ILE A 12 -16.38 17.20 11.26
N PHE A 13 -15.32 17.86 10.80
CA PHE A 13 -14.44 18.66 11.65
C PHE A 13 -15.20 19.76 12.39
N ILE A 14 -15.98 20.56 11.66
CA ILE A 14 -16.81 21.63 12.27
C ILE A 14 -17.87 21.03 13.19
N TYR A 15 -18.52 19.94 12.78
CA TYR A 15 -19.54 19.29 13.59
C TYR A 15 -19.00 18.80 14.93
N VAL A 16 -17.83 18.14 14.94
CA VAL A 16 -17.20 17.64 16.17
C VAL A 16 -16.85 18.78 17.10
N ILE A 17 -16.22 19.85 16.59
CA ILE A 17 -15.87 21.04 17.39
C ILE A 17 -17.12 21.70 17.95
N TYR A 18 -18.15 21.91 17.13
CA TYR A 18 -19.40 22.53 17.55
C TYR A 18 -20.14 21.70 18.60
N SER A 19 -20.24 20.38 18.39
CA SER A 19 -20.84 19.43 19.33
C SER A 19 -20.12 19.50 20.68
N ASN A 20 -18.78 19.54 20.67
CA ASN A 20 -17.97 19.61 21.87
C ASN A 20 -18.03 20.97 22.58
N ALA A 21 -18.08 22.08 21.83
CA ALA A 21 -18.33 23.39 22.39
C ALA A 21 -19.69 23.46 23.11
N LYS A 22 -20.72 22.83 22.56
CA LYS A 22 -22.06 22.77 23.17
C LYS A 22 -22.12 21.87 24.42
N ARG A 23 -21.29 20.82 24.48
CA ARG A 23 -21.22 19.89 25.62
C ARG A 23 -20.51 20.48 26.84
N GLY A 24 -19.62 21.46 26.63
CA GLY A 24 -18.83 22.08 27.69
C GLY A 24 -17.55 21.31 28.04
N PHE A 25 -16.57 22.01 28.60
CA PHE A 25 -15.22 21.50 28.85
C PHE A 25 -15.20 20.31 29.80
N GLY A 26 -15.91 20.38 30.93
CA GLY A 26 -15.86 19.33 31.95
C GLY A 26 -16.30 17.95 31.44
N LYS A 27 -17.23 17.90 30.47
CA LYS A 27 -17.67 16.66 29.84
C LYS A 27 -16.70 16.20 28.75
N VAL A 28 -16.22 17.12 27.92
CA VAL A 28 -15.42 16.76 26.74
C VAL A 28 -13.96 16.48 27.10
N PHE A 29 -13.42 17.08 28.16
CA PHE A 29 -12.00 16.96 28.53
C PHE A 29 -11.52 15.51 28.61
N VAL A 30 -12.26 14.66 29.34
CA VAL A 30 -11.87 13.25 29.52
C VAL A 30 -11.96 12.46 28.21
N PHE A 31 -12.99 12.73 27.40
CA PHE A 31 -13.13 12.09 26.10
C PHE A 31 -12.06 12.52 25.11
N GLY A 32 -11.77 13.82 25.00
CA GLY A 32 -10.74 14.34 24.09
C GLY A 32 -9.35 13.79 24.39
N ILE A 33 -8.99 13.69 25.68
CA ILE A 33 -7.74 13.02 26.09
C ILE A 33 -7.79 11.53 25.77
N GLY A 34 -8.92 10.88 26.03
CA GLY A 34 -9.13 9.47 25.69
C GLY A 34 -8.92 9.19 24.20
N TYR A 35 -9.47 10.02 23.32
CA TYR A 35 -9.27 9.95 21.87
C TYR A 35 -7.79 10.08 21.50
N LEU A 36 -7.10 11.08 22.05
CA LEU A 36 -5.68 11.30 21.77
C LEU A 36 -4.83 10.10 22.21
N ILE A 37 -5.02 9.63 23.46
CA ILE A 37 -4.28 8.48 24.00
C ILE A 37 -4.60 7.21 23.20
N ALA A 38 -5.88 6.96 22.88
CA ALA A 38 -6.29 5.81 22.08
C ALA A 38 -5.63 5.83 20.70
N THR A 39 -5.61 6.98 20.02
CA THR A 39 -4.94 7.13 18.73
C THR A 39 -3.44 6.85 18.85
N LEU A 40 -2.74 7.47 19.80
CA LEU A 40 -1.29 7.28 19.96
C LEU A 40 -0.91 5.85 20.31
N LEU A 41 -1.61 5.24 21.27
CA LEU A 41 -1.35 3.86 21.68
C LEU A 41 -1.70 2.86 20.59
N ALA A 42 -2.84 3.03 19.91
CA ALA A 42 -3.21 2.16 18.80
C ALA A 42 -2.20 2.26 17.65
N SER A 43 -1.74 3.48 17.32
CA SER A 43 -0.73 3.69 16.28
C SER A 43 0.58 2.98 16.61
N ALA A 44 1.10 3.21 17.82
CA ALA A 44 2.36 2.62 18.26
C ALA A 44 2.29 1.08 18.31
N LEU A 45 1.21 0.52 18.85
CA LEU A 45 1.04 -0.93 18.93
C LEU A 45 0.75 -1.56 17.56
N ALA A 46 0.06 -0.86 16.66
CA ALA A 46 -0.14 -1.32 15.29
C ALA A 46 1.18 -1.37 14.52
N ALA A 47 2.01 -0.34 14.61
CA ALA A 47 3.33 -0.30 13.98
C ALA A 47 4.25 -1.43 14.48
N LEU A 48 4.20 -1.73 15.78
CA LEU A 48 4.97 -2.83 16.37
C LEU A 48 4.38 -4.22 16.05
N GLY A 49 3.06 -4.33 15.95
CA GLY A 49 2.36 -5.60 15.74
C GLY A 49 2.33 -6.04 14.28
N ALA A 50 2.20 -5.11 13.33
CA ALA A 50 1.97 -5.43 11.93
C ALA A 50 3.07 -6.31 11.30
N PRO A 51 4.38 -6.06 11.52
CA PRO A 51 5.42 -6.93 10.99
C PRO A 51 5.33 -8.36 11.54
N ALA A 52 5.01 -8.53 12.82
CA ALA A 52 4.86 -9.86 13.42
C ALA A 52 3.64 -10.62 12.87
N PHE A 53 2.54 -9.91 12.62
CA PHE A 53 1.35 -10.49 11.97
C PHE A 53 1.61 -10.82 10.49
N TYR A 54 2.40 -10.01 9.80
CA TYR A 54 2.83 -10.31 8.44
C TYR A 54 3.64 -11.61 8.40
N GLU A 55 4.73 -11.69 9.18
CA GLU A 55 5.61 -12.85 9.23
C GLU A 55 4.89 -14.13 9.68
N GLY A 56 4.00 -14.02 10.67
CA GLY A 56 3.34 -15.19 11.25
C GLY A 56 2.10 -15.69 10.50
N ILE A 57 1.53 -14.90 9.60
CA ILE A 57 0.26 -15.23 8.93
C ILE A 57 0.33 -14.98 7.43
N ALA A 58 0.65 -13.76 7.01
CA ALA A 58 0.51 -13.35 5.62
C ALA A 58 1.62 -13.87 4.71
N ARG A 59 2.86 -13.91 5.22
CA ARG A 59 4.04 -14.30 4.45
C ARG A 59 3.89 -15.68 3.82
N ASP A 60 3.56 -16.70 4.60
CA ASP A 60 3.42 -18.08 4.08
C ASP A 60 2.35 -18.19 2.98
N MET A 61 1.25 -17.45 3.11
CA MET A 61 0.19 -17.40 2.08
C MET A 61 0.68 -16.74 0.80
N ASN A 62 1.42 -15.62 0.92
CA ASN A 62 1.99 -14.93 -0.22
C ASN A 62 3.07 -15.77 -0.90
N VAL A 63 3.99 -16.37 -0.15
CA VAL A 63 5.06 -17.24 -0.68
C VAL A 63 4.46 -18.42 -1.43
N SER A 64 3.46 -19.10 -0.85
CA SER A 64 2.76 -20.19 -1.53
C SER A 64 2.08 -19.73 -2.83
N THR A 65 1.53 -18.51 -2.83
CA THR A 65 0.92 -17.91 -4.02
C THR A 65 1.96 -17.63 -5.10
N VAL A 66 3.11 -17.04 -4.74
CA VAL A 66 4.22 -16.77 -5.64
C VAL A 66 4.80 -18.07 -6.21
N GLU A 67 5.00 -19.10 -5.38
CA GLU A 67 5.44 -20.41 -5.83
C GLU A 67 4.48 -20.99 -6.88
N SER A 68 3.17 -20.90 -6.61
CA SER A 68 2.15 -21.33 -7.56
C SER A 68 2.18 -20.52 -8.85
N VAL A 69 2.29 -19.19 -8.80
CA VAL A 69 2.41 -18.33 -9.98
C VAL A 69 3.65 -18.70 -10.80
N ASN A 70 4.80 -18.85 -10.14
CA ASN A 70 6.07 -19.16 -10.80
C ASN A 70 6.03 -20.52 -11.52
N SER A 71 5.27 -21.49 -11.01
CA SER A 71 5.09 -22.78 -11.69
C SER A 71 4.28 -22.70 -13.01
N HIS A 72 3.57 -21.59 -13.24
CA HIS A 72 2.74 -21.37 -14.44
C HIS A 72 3.35 -20.35 -15.41
N VAL A 73 4.42 -19.66 -15.03
CA VAL A 73 5.03 -18.62 -15.86
C VAL A 73 6.28 -19.14 -16.57
N ASP A 74 6.38 -18.81 -17.85
CA ASP A 74 7.58 -18.99 -18.67
C ASP A 74 8.08 -17.63 -19.21
N PHE A 75 8.98 -16.98 -18.46
CA PHE A 75 9.60 -15.70 -18.85
C PHE A 75 10.19 -15.67 -20.27
N PRO A 76 10.88 -16.71 -20.77
CA PRO A 76 11.40 -16.74 -22.12
C PRO A 76 10.29 -16.65 -23.17
N THR A 77 9.14 -17.27 -22.95
CA THR A 77 7.98 -17.12 -23.85
C THR A 77 7.43 -15.70 -23.78
N ILE A 78 7.21 -15.15 -22.58
CA ILE A 78 6.72 -13.77 -22.39
C ILE A 78 7.60 -12.77 -23.15
N PHE A 79 8.92 -12.82 -22.95
CA PHE A 79 9.85 -11.89 -23.58
C PHE A 79 10.03 -12.16 -25.07
N ALA A 80 10.09 -13.42 -25.51
CA ALA A 80 10.21 -13.73 -26.93
C ALA A 80 8.97 -13.27 -27.71
N ASP A 81 7.77 -13.48 -27.19
CA ASP A 81 6.53 -13.04 -27.83
C ASP A 81 6.48 -11.51 -27.94
N ALA A 82 6.86 -10.79 -26.88
CA ALA A 82 6.92 -9.34 -26.89
C ALA A 82 7.94 -8.78 -27.90
N ILE A 83 9.12 -9.39 -28.00
CA ILE A 83 10.15 -9.00 -28.98
C ILE A 83 9.69 -9.31 -30.40
N ASN A 84 9.14 -10.50 -30.63
CA ASN A 84 8.68 -10.95 -31.95
C ASN A 84 7.49 -10.14 -32.46
N ALA A 85 6.65 -9.60 -31.56
CA ALA A 85 5.55 -8.72 -31.92
C ALA A 85 6.00 -7.37 -32.50
N GLN A 86 7.26 -6.98 -32.32
CA GLN A 86 7.83 -5.75 -32.90
C GLN A 86 8.37 -5.94 -34.32
N GLU A 87 8.35 -7.17 -34.85
CA GLU A 87 8.81 -7.49 -36.21
C GLU A 87 10.25 -7.03 -36.54
N TYR A 88 11.14 -7.00 -35.54
CA TYR A 88 12.54 -6.57 -35.70
C TYR A 88 13.40 -7.47 -36.63
N GLY A 89 12.85 -8.58 -37.15
CA GLY A 89 13.55 -9.49 -38.04
C GLY A 89 13.25 -10.96 -37.72
N PRO A 90 14.25 -11.86 -37.82
CA PRO A 90 14.11 -13.26 -37.44
C PRO A 90 13.50 -13.45 -36.04
N LYS A 91 12.61 -14.44 -35.92
CA LYS A 91 11.93 -14.73 -34.66
C LYS A 91 12.89 -15.30 -33.61
N ILE A 92 12.88 -14.71 -32.43
CA ILE A 92 13.56 -15.24 -31.24
C ILE A 92 12.82 -16.48 -30.75
N GLN A 93 13.58 -17.53 -30.45
CA GLN A 93 13.06 -18.76 -29.87
C GLN A 93 13.19 -18.72 -28.34
N ALA A 94 12.09 -18.97 -27.62
CA ALA A 94 12.05 -18.98 -26.15
C ALA A 94 13.13 -19.87 -25.52
N PHE A 95 13.40 -21.05 -26.09
CA PHE A 95 14.44 -21.95 -25.60
C PHE A 95 15.86 -21.34 -25.58
N GLN A 96 16.21 -20.55 -26.61
CA GLN A 96 17.52 -19.90 -26.65
C GLN A 96 17.56 -18.71 -25.70
N LEU A 97 16.45 -17.97 -25.59
CA LEU A 97 16.33 -16.86 -24.67
C LEU A 97 16.46 -17.31 -23.20
N LYS A 98 15.96 -18.50 -22.86
CA LYS A 98 16.14 -19.10 -21.51
C LYS A 98 17.61 -19.12 -21.08
N LYS A 99 18.54 -19.42 -21.99
CA LYS A 99 19.98 -19.46 -21.66
C LYS A 99 20.52 -18.07 -21.30
N VAL A 100 20.02 -17.03 -21.96
CA VAL A 100 20.41 -15.63 -21.71
C VAL A 100 19.86 -15.17 -20.36
N LEU A 101 18.64 -15.55 -20.01
CA LEU A 101 18.01 -15.18 -18.74
C LEU A 101 18.61 -15.97 -17.55
N ALA A 102 18.96 -17.24 -17.75
CA ALA A 102 19.49 -18.11 -16.71
C ALA A 102 20.98 -17.92 -16.42
N ASP A 103 21.74 -17.31 -17.33
CA ASP A 103 23.15 -16.98 -17.10
C ASP A 103 23.25 -15.67 -16.30
N TYR A 104 22.86 -15.63 -15.03
CA TYR A 104 22.80 -14.37 -14.28
C TYR A 104 24.19 -13.85 -13.84
N ASP A 105 25.19 -14.72 -13.67
CA ASP A 105 26.51 -14.38 -13.13
C ASP A 105 27.41 -13.57 -14.10
N ASN A 106 27.18 -13.65 -15.41
CA ASN A 106 28.05 -13.05 -16.44
C ASN A 106 27.60 -11.66 -16.97
N GLY A 107 27.40 -10.65 -16.10
CA GLY A 107 27.18 -9.24 -16.50
C GLY A 107 25.74 -8.71 -16.36
N GLU A 108 25.52 -7.46 -16.82
CA GLU A 108 24.24 -6.76 -16.65
C GLU A 108 23.11 -7.37 -17.51
N PHE A 109 21.99 -7.75 -16.87
CA PHE A 109 20.79 -8.34 -17.49
C PHE A 109 20.35 -7.60 -18.76
N ASP A 110 20.18 -6.28 -18.67
CA ASP A 110 19.71 -5.44 -19.77
C ASP A 110 20.64 -5.50 -20.99
N GLU A 111 21.95 -5.48 -20.75
CA GLU A 111 22.94 -5.49 -21.84
C GLU A 111 22.92 -6.83 -22.57
N ARG A 112 22.89 -7.94 -21.84
CA ARG A 112 22.84 -9.27 -22.46
C ARG A 112 21.58 -9.50 -23.26
N LEU A 113 20.43 -9.17 -22.69
CA LEU A 113 19.16 -9.34 -23.37
C LEU A 113 19.11 -8.51 -24.66
N TYR A 114 19.60 -7.27 -24.60
CA TYR A 114 19.66 -6.37 -25.75
C TYR A 114 20.66 -6.86 -26.82
N GLN A 115 21.89 -7.21 -26.43
CA GLN A 115 22.92 -7.69 -27.37
C GLN A 115 22.53 -9.03 -28.01
N TYR A 116 21.94 -9.95 -27.25
CA TYR A 116 21.40 -11.19 -27.79
C TYR A 116 20.32 -10.89 -28.85
N THR A 117 19.40 -9.98 -28.55
CA THR A 117 18.34 -9.60 -29.47
C THR A 117 18.90 -8.98 -30.76
N ILE A 118 19.88 -8.08 -30.67
CA ILE A 118 20.59 -7.54 -31.85
C ILE A 118 21.26 -8.65 -32.66
N SER A 119 21.91 -9.61 -32.00
CA SER A 119 22.62 -10.70 -32.68
C SER A 119 21.71 -11.59 -33.52
N VAL A 120 20.44 -11.71 -33.12
CA VAL A 120 19.42 -12.52 -33.81
C VAL A 120 18.64 -11.70 -34.84
N CYS A 121 18.18 -10.50 -34.46
CA CYS A 121 17.26 -9.70 -35.26
C CYS A 121 17.97 -8.79 -36.29
N GLY A 122 19.23 -8.40 -36.03
CA GLY A 122 19.99 -7.49 -36.89
C GLY A 122 20.10 -6.06 -36.33
N LYS A 123 20.51 -5.11 -37.17
CA LYS A 123 20.98 -3.77 -36.76
C LYS A 123 19.89 -2.72 -36.51
N ASP A 124 18.65 -2.96 -36.90
CA ASP A 124 17.56 -1.96 -36.85
C ASP A 124 16.68 -2.11 -35.61
N LEU A 125 17.29 -2.25 -34.44
CA LEU A 125 16.58 -2.20 -33.15
C LEU A 125 16.43 -0.76 -32.65
N VAL A 126 15.33 -0.50 -31.95
CA VAL A 126 15.16 0.72 -31.14
C VAL A 126 16.27 0.83 -30.10
N SER A 127 16.45 2.03 -29.55
CA SER A 127 17.43 2.25 -28.47
C SER A 127 17.24 1.25 -27.32
N LYS A 128 18.34 0.87 -26.64
CA LYS A 128 18.31 -0.03 -25.46
C LYS A 128 17.26 0.39 -24.43
N GLY A 129 17.11 1.69 -24.17
CA GLY A 129 16.09 2.19 -23.25
C GLY A 129 14.67 1.87 -23.69
N SER A 130 14.33 2.14 -24.96
CA SER A 130 13.01 1.82 -25.52
C SER A 130 12.76 0.31 -25.56
N PHE A 131 13.79 -0.48 -25.85
CA PHE A 131 13.72 -1.93 -25.79
C PHE A 131 13.42 -2.42 -24.37
N MET A 132 14.14 -1.94 -23.37
CA MET A 132 13.92 -2.34 -21.98
C MET A 132 12.57 -1.92 -21.44
N GLN A 133 12.04 -0.75 -21.83
CA GLN A 133 10.67 -0.34 -21.51
C GLN A 133 9.62 -1.31 -22.10
N MET A 134 9.85 -1.82 -23.30
CA MET A 134 8.98 -2.84 -23.91
C MET A 134 9.05 -4.16 -23.13
N VAL A 135 10.25 -4.63 -22.77
CA VAL A 135 10.46 -5.84 -21.95
C VAL A 135 9.78 -5.71 -20.59
N GLN A 136 9.91 -4.55 -19.95
CA GLN A 136 9.29 -4.23 -18.67
C GLN A 136 7.75 -4.26 -18.76
N LYS A 137 7.18 -3.64 -19.80
CA LYS A 137 5.73 -3.72 -20.05
C LYS A 137 5.27 -5.16 -20.28
N ALA A 138 6.05 -5.95 -21.03
CA ALA A 138 5.76 -7.37 -21.26
C ALA A 138 5.80 -8.16 -19.95
N PHE A 139 6.74 -7.87 -19.06
CA PHE A 139 6.81 -8.46 -17.72
C PHE A 139 5.55 -8.15 -16.91
N VAL A 140 5.12 -6.89 -16.85
CA VAL A 140 3.90 -6.50 -16.14
C VAL A 140 2.65 -7.18 -16.76
N SER A 141 2.52 -7.18 -18.09
CA SER A 141 1.36 -7.79 -18.75
C SER A 141 1.34 -9.33 -18.72
N GLY A 142 2.52 -9.96 -18.68
CA GLY A 142 2.65 -11.42 -18.72
C GLY A 142 2.68 -12.03 -17.33
N TYR A 143 3.62 -11.59 -16.50
CA TYR A 143 3.78 -12.08 -15.12
C TYR A 143 2.79 -11.41 -14.18
N GLY A 144 2.62 -10.09 -14.29
CA GLY A 144 1.73 -9.33 -13.44
C GLY A 144 0.26 -9.75 -13.54
N GLU A 145 -0.25 -10.12 -14.72
CA GLU A 145 -1.63 -10.60 -14.83
C GLU A 145 -1.83 -11.95 -14.15
N VAL A 146 -0.87 -12.87 -14.22
CA VAL A 146 -0.94 -14.15 -13.49
C VAL A 146 -0.86 -13.91 -11.98
N LEU A 147 -0.06 -12.95 -11.53
CA LEU A 147 -0.05 -12.50 -10.14
C LEU A 147 -1.42 -11.93 -9.73
N ARG A 148 -2.02 -11.07 -10.57
CA ARG A 148 -3.29 -10.41 -10.30
C ARG A 148 -4.44 -11.39 -10.08
N GLU A 149 -4.44 -12.52 -10.79
CA GLU A 149 -5.46 -13.57 -10.63
C GLU A 149 -5.42 -14.24 -9.26
N ARG A 150 -4.29 -14.17 -8.54
CA ARG A 150 -4.05 -14.95 -7.32
C ARG A 150 -3.73 -14.10 -6.09
N LEU A 151 -3.32 -12.85 -6.29
CA LEU A 151 -3.00 -11.93 -5.21
C LEU A 151 -4.12 -10.90 -4.96
N PRO A 152 -4.18 -10.34 -3.75
CA PRO A 152 -5.01 -9.18 -3.50
C PRO A 152 -4.65 -8.01 -4.43
N GLU A 153 -5.66 -7.30 -4.91
CA GLU A 153 -5.49 -6.22 -5.90
C GLU A 153 -4.51 -5.12 -5.43
N TYR A 154 -4.48 -4.79 -4.14
CA TYR A 154 -3.51 -3.81 -3.60
C TYR A 154 -2.06 -4.25 -3.74
N VAL A 155 -1.78 -5.56 -3.65
CA VAL A 155 -0.43 -6.11 -3.82
C VAL A 155 -0.02 -6.00 -5.28
N TYR A 156 -0.92 -6.36 -6.20
CA TYR A 156 -0.68 -6.24 -7.64
C TYR A 156 -0.47 -4.78 -8.07
N GLN A 157 -1.28 -3.83 -7.57
CA GLN A 157 -1.13 -2.42 -7.91
C GLN A 157 0.19 -1.84 -7.39
N SER A 158 0.58 -2.22 -6.17
CA SER A 158 1.91 -1.89 -5.65
C SER A 158 3.00 -2.48 -6.55
N PHE A 159 2.91 -3.77 -6.90
CA PHE A 159 3.86 -4.43 -7.80
C PHE A 159 3.99 -3.70 -9.15
N ALA A 160 2.86 -3.43 -9.83
CA ALA A 160 2.87 -2.80 -11.15
C ALA A 160 3.50 -1.40 -11.11
N ALA A 161 3.14 -0.59 -10.11
CA ALA A 161 3.72 0.74 -9.91
C ALA A 161 5.22 0.68 -9.61
N HIS A 162 5.65 -0.24 -8.73
CA HIS A 162 7.06 -0.39 -8.37
C HIS A 162 7.91 -0.91 -9.53
N VAL A 163 7.36 -1.80 -10.37
CA VAL A 163 8.07 -2.24 -11.58
C VAL A 163 8.26 -1.05 -12.51
N ASP A 164 7.23 -0.24 -12.75
CA ASP A 164 7.29 0.95 -13.61
C ASP A 164 8.33 1.98 -13.13
N ASP A 165 8.34 2.29 -11.83
CA ASP A 165 9.25 3.26 -11.22
C ASP A 165 10.68 2.72 -11.02
N ASN A 166 10.83 1.42 -10.79
CA ASN A 166 12.10 0.76 -10.53
C ASN A 166 12.27 -0.50 -11.39
N PRO A 167 12.86 -0.36 -12.60
CA PRO A 167 13.14 -1.49 -13.48
C PRO A 167 14.04 -2.57 -12.86
N GLN A 168 14.74 -2.26 -11.76
CA GLN A 168 15.54 -3.25 -11.02
C GLN A 168 14.69 -4.35 -10.41
N LEU A 169 13.46 -4.05 -9.99
CA LEU A 169 12.56 -5.03 -9.40
C LEU A 169 12.30 -6.20 -10.35
N MET A 170 11.99 -5.92 -11.62
CA MET A 170 11.84 -6.96 -12.65
C MET A 170 13.11 -7.81 -12.76
N ARG A 171 14.29 -7.17 -12.81
CA ARG A 171 15.56 -7.87 -12.97
C ARG A 171 15.85 -8.81 -11.81
N ASP A 172 15.65 -8.34 -10.59
CA ASP A 172 15.89 -9.13 -9.38
C ASP A 172 14.91 -10.30 -9.31
N MET A 173 13.63 -10.10 -9.66
CA MET A 173 12.65 -11.19 -9.71
C MET A 173 12.99 -12.25 -10.77
N VAL A 174 13.38 -11.84 -11.99
CA VAL A 174 13.80 -12.78 -13.03
C VAL A 174 15.07 -13.52 -12.61
N ARG A 175 16.02 -12.83 -11.97
CA ARG A 175 17.24 -13.45 -11.43
C ARG A 175 16.91 -14.49 -10.38
N GLU A 176 16.13 -14.14 -9.36
CA GLU A 176 15.76 -15.06 -8.29
C GLU A 176 14.97 -16.25 -8.84
N TYR A 177 14.13 -16.05 -9.86
CA TYR A 177 13.41 -17.14 -10.53
C TYR A 177 14.35 -18.19 -11.16
N TYR A 178 15.52 -17.76 -11.66
CA TYR A 178 16.51 -18.63 -12.28
C TYR A 178 17.63 -19.08 -11.34
N ASP A 179 17.63 -18.68 -10.06
CA ASP A 179 18.61 -19.14 -9.07
C ASP A 179 18.31 -20.58 -8.63
N TYR A 180 18.68 -21.53 -9.48
CA TYR A 180 18.48 -22.97 -9.28
C TYR A 180 19.32 -23.55 -8.13
N HIS A 181 20.13 -22.76 -7.44
CA HIS A 181 20.76 -23.19 -6.19
C HIS A 181 19.76 -23.30 -5.04
N ASN A 182 18.64 -22.56 -5.13
CA ASN A 182 17.57 -22.59 -4.13
C ASN A 182 16.40 -23.46 -4.60
N SER A 183 15.67 -24.01 -3.63
CA SER A 183 14.38 -24.68 -3.88
C SER A 183 13.31 -23.71 -4.41
N ASP A 184 12.24 -24.25 -4.99
CA ASP A 184 11.14 -23.46 -5.55
C ASP A 184 10.51 -22.52 -4.50
N THR A 185 10.30 -23.03 -3.29
CA THR A 185 9.80 -22.26 -2.14
C THR A 185 10.78 -21.16 -1.70
N GLU A 186 12.08 -21.43 -1.64
CA GLU A 186 13.08 -20.41 -1.28
C GLU A 186 13.18 -19.31 -2.36
N ARG A 187 13.06 -19.65 -3.64
CA ARG A 187 12.98 -18.65 -4.72
C ARG A 187 11.70 -17.82 -4.59
N ALA A 188 10.57 -18.46 -4.32
CA ALA A 188 9.30 -17.77 -4.13
C ALA A 188 9.35 -16.80 -2.94
N ASP A 189 9.98 -17.21 -1.84
CA ASP A 189 10.19 -16.38 -0.65
C ASP A 189 11.00 -15.12 -0.95
N LYS A 190 12.14 -15.28 -1.63
CA LYS A 190 12.97 -14.12 -2.03
C LYS A 190 12.23 -13.20 -2.99
N ILE A 191 11.47 -13.72 -3.94
CA ILE A 191 10.67 -12.93 -4.89
C ILE A 191 9.54 -12.19 -4.15
N GLU A 192 8.86 -12.84 -3.22
CA GLU A 192 7.76 -12.27 -2.43
C GLU A 192 8.23 -11.07 -1.62
N ALA A 193 9.40 -11.19 -0.97
CA ALA A 193 10.02 -10.14 -0.16
C ALA A 193 10.33 -8.86 -0.94
N LEU A 194 10.46 -8.92 -2.27
CA LEU A 194 10.76 -7.76 -3.10
C LEU A 194 9.58 -6.80 -3.31
N TYR A 195 8.33 -7.24 -3.14
CA TYR A 195 7.17 -6.40 -3.49
C TYR A 195 5.93 -6.56 -2.61
N SER A 196 5.73 -7.72 -1.96
CA SER A 196 4.49 -8.01 -1.24
C SER A 196 4.51 -7.55 0.22
N ALA A 197 5.69 -7.45 0.82
CA ALA A 197 5.86 -7.20 2.25
C ALA A 197 5.32 -5.83 2.69
N GLU A 198 5.75 -4.76 2.04
CA GLU A 198 5.35 -3.39 2.38
C GLU A 198 3.83 -3.17 2.26
N PRO A 199 3.18 -3.41 1.10
CA PRO A 199 1.75 -3.13 0.95
C PRO A 199 0.88 -4.02 1.85
N THR A 200 1.29 -5.26 2.11
CA THR A 200 0.56 -6.17 3.00
C THR A 200 0.69 -5.75 4.46
N THR A 201 1.89 -5.34 4.89
CA THR A 201 2.14 -4.84 6.24
C THR A 201 1.33 -3.57 6.50
N GLU A 202 1.24 -2.65 5.54
CA GLU A 202 0.43 -1.43 5.67
C GLU A 202 -1.06 -1.76 5.89
N VAL A 203 -1.62 -2.69 5.11
CA VAL A 203 -3.02 -3.14 5.28
C VAL A 203 -3.23 -3.75 6.67
N ILE A 204 -2.34 -4.66 7.10
CA ILE A 204 -2.39 -5.28 8.43
C ILE A 204 -2.31 -4.22 9.53
N GLN A 205 -1.41 -3.25 9.40
CA GLN A 205 -1.24 -2.16 10.36
C GLN A 205 -2.52 -1.34 10.51
N ILE A 206 -3.19 -1.00 9.42
CA ILE A 206 -4.48 -0.30 9.46
C ILE A 206 -5.53 -1.16 10.18
N PHE A 207 -5.62 -2.45 9.88
CA PHE A 207 -6.55 -3.35 10.58
C PHE A 207 -6.30 -3.42 12.09
N ILE A 208 -5.03 -3.60 12.51
CA ILE A 208 -4.66 -3.65 13.93
C ILE A 208 -4.98 -2.31 14.60
N PHE A 209 -4.66 -1.18 13.95
CA PHE A 209 -5.00 0.15 14.45
C PHE A 209 -6.51 0.26 14.71
N LEU A 210 -7.36 -0.10 13.75
CA LEU A 210 -8.82 0.01 13.87
C LEU A 210 -9.36 -0.82 15.04
N ILE A 211 -8.83 -2.03 15.22
CA ILE A 211 -9.22 -2.92 16.32
C ILE A 211 -8.78 -2.33 17.66
N LEU A 212 -7.51 -1.96 17.80
CA LEU A 212 -6.95 -1.43 19.05
C LEU A 212 -7.58 -0.08 19.42
N PHE A 213 -7.76 0.82 18.45
CA PHE A 213 -8.44 2.08 18.65
C PHE A 213 -9.86 1.85 19.19
N SER A 214 -10.61 0.91 18.61
CA SER A 214 -11.96 0.57 19.09
C SER A 214 -11.94 0.06 20.53
N VAL A 215 -11.00 -0.83 20.88
CA VAL A 215 -10.85 -1.34 22.25
C VAL A 215 -10.49 -0.22 23.23
N PHE A 216 -9.53 0.63 22.89
CA PHE A 216 -9.13 1.75 23.74
C PHE A 216 -10.23 2.80 23.90
N MET A 217 -11.05 3.02 22.86
CA MET A 217 -12.19 3.92 22.96
C MET A 217 -13.28 3.39 23.87
N VAL A 218 -13.52 2.08 23.91
CA VAL A 218 -14.42 1.45 24.88
C VAL A 218 -13.90 1.68 26.31
N ILE A 219 -12.60 1.44 26.53
CA ILE A 219 -11.96 1.67 27.83
C ILE A 219 -12.05 3.16 28.23
N ALA A 220 -11.75 4.07 27.30
CA ALA A 220 -11.84 5.50 27.53
C ALA A 220 -13.26 5.95 27.88
N ALA A 221 -14.28 5.37 27.23
CA ALA A 221 -15.68 5.66 27.53
C ALA A 221 -16.09 5.20 28.94
N ILE A 222 -15.64 4.01 29.36
CA ILE A 222 -15.84 3.52 30.73
C ILE A 222 -15.17 4.45 31.74
N ILE A 223 -13.90 4.80 31.55
CA ILE A 223 -13.17 5.72 32.43
C ILE A 223 -13.87 7.08 32.49
N ALA A 224 -14.29 7.63 31.35
CA ALA A 224 -15.00 8.89 31.27
C ALA A 224 -16.29 8.86 32.09
N SER A 225 -17.08 7.78 32.00
CA SER A 225 -18.32 7.63 32.78
C SER A 225 -18.10 7.71 34.30
N ILE A 226 -16.98 7.19 34.79
CA ILE A 226 -16.64 7.16 36.23
C ILE A 226 -16.08 8.52 36.67
N VAL A 227 -15.20 9.12 35.86
CA VAL A 227 -14.48 10.35 36.20
C VAL A 227 -15.40 11.57 36.10
N GLN A 228 -16.27 11.64 35.09
CA GLN A 228 -17.15 12.79 34.87
C GLN A 228 -18.11 13.05 36.04
N GLN A 229 -18.51 12.01 36.79
CA GLN A 229 -19.36 12.18 37.97
C GLN A 229 -18.65 12.92 39.12
N LYS A 230 -17.31 12.96 39.11
CA LYS A 230 -16.48 13.53 40.17
C LYS A 230 -15.85 14.87 39.80
N VAL A 231 -15.81 15.22 38.52
CA VAL A 231 -15.17 16.44 38.02
C VAL A 231 -16.19 17.57 37.92
N PHE A 232 -16.24 18.42 38.95
CA PHE A 232 -16.96 19.70 38.90
C PHE A 232 -15.99 20.82 38.57
N ILE A 233 -16.12 21.43 37.39
CA ILE A 233 -15.34 22.59 36.98
C ILE A 233 -16.27 23.80 37.01
N ASN A 234 -16.03 24.71 37.96
CA ASN A 234 -16.82 25.92 38.11
C ASN A 234 -16.22 27.07 37.30
N ILE A 235 -16.57 27.13 36.02
CA ILE A 235 -16.16 28.18 35.08
C ILE A 235 -17.39 28.81 34.44
N ASN A 236 -17.25 30.06 33.98
CA ASN A 236 -18.32 30.75 33.26
C ASN A 236 -18.71 29.95 32.00
N LYS A 237 -20.00 29.87 31.69
CA LYS A 237 -20.57 29.12 30.55
C LYS A 237 -19.90 29.45 29.22
N ALA A 238 -19.57 30.72 28.98
CA ALA A 238 -18.88 31.12 27.75
C ALA A 238 -17.46 30.50 27.66
N THR A 239 -16.72 30.52 28.76
CA THR A 239 -15.37 29.93 28.86
C THR A 239 -15.43 28.40 28.81
N ASP A 240 -16.43 27.78 29.45
CA ASP A 240 -16.67 26.33 29.42
C ASP A 240 -16.91 25.83 28.00
N HIS A 241 -17.79 26.51 27.26
CA HIS A 241 -18.09 26.14 25.88
C HIS A 241 -16.90 26.38 24.95
N PHE A 242 -16.18 27.50 25.12
CA PHE A 242 -14.98 27.78 24.33
C PHE A 242 -13.89 26.72 24.56
N ALA A 243 -13.59 26.40 25.82
CA ALA A 243 -12.60 25.38 26.17
C ALA A 243 -13.04 23.98 25.69
N GLY A 244 -14.34 23.66 25.75
CA GLY A 244 -14.90 22.44 25.15
C GLY A 244 -14.65 22.36 23.64
N GLY A 245 -14.80 23.46 22.91
CA GLY A 245 -14.48 23.54 21.49
C GLY A 245 -12.99 23.32 21.20
N VAL A 246 -12.10 23.89 22.01
CA VAL A 246 -10.64 23.71 21.88
C VAL A 246 -10.24 22.25 22.10
N ILE A 247 -10.76 21.58 23.14
CA ILE A 247 -10.52 20.14 23.32
C ILE A 247 -11.14 19.34 22.18
N GLY A 248 -12.28 19.78 21.66
CA GLY A 248 -12.91 19.18 20.49
C GLY A 248 -12.02 19.13 19.25
N LEU A 249 -10.98 19.96 19.15
CA LEU A 249 -9.97 19.85 18.08
C LEU A 249 -9.17 18.56 18.16
N LEU A 250 -8.85 18.07 19.37
CA LEU A 250 -8.13 16.80 19.54
C LEU A 250 -9.00 15.63 19.09
N GLU A 251 -10.26 15.61 19.53
CA GLU A 251 -11.23 14.60 19.09
C GLU A 251 -11.46 14.66 17.59
N ALA A 252 -11.62 15.87 17.02
CA ALA A 252 -11.78 16.04 15.58
C ALA A 252 -10.56 15.50 14.82
N GLY A 253 -9.34 15.80 15.28
CA GLY A 253 -8.10 15.27 14.70
C GLY A 253 -8.06 13.73 14.70
N SER A 254 -8.34 13.09 15.84
CA SER A 254 -8.41 11.63 15.95
C SER A 254 -9.47 11.02 15.03
N VAL A 255 -10.66 11.64 14.93
CA VAL A 255 -11.73 11.18 14.02
C VAL A 255 -11.32 11.34 12.55
N LEU A 256 -10.62 12.41 12.19
CA LEU A 256 -10.11 12.60 10.84
C LEU A 256 -9.02 11.59 10.48
N ILE A 257 -8.15 11.23 11.44
CA ILE A 257 -7.18 10.14 11.25
C ILE A 257 -7.92 8.84 10.98
N LEU A 258 -8.88 8.49 11.83
CA LEU A 258 -9.69 7.28 11.67
C LEU A 258 -10.37 7.22 10.30
N LEU A 259 -11.03 8.31 9.91
CA LEU A 259 -11.68 8.42 8.60
C LEU A 259 -10.69 8.21 7.45
N THR A 260 -9.52 8.84 7.54
CA THR A 260 -8.48 8.74 6.50
C THR A 260 -7.97 7.31 6.35
N LEU A 261 -7.75 6.61 7.46
CA LEU A 261 -7.31 5.22 7.46
C LEU A 261 -8.38 4.26 6.91
N VAL A 262 -9.65 4.49 7.24
CA VAL A 262 -10.76 3.71 6.67
C VAL A 262 -10.84 3.94 5.16
N VAL A 263 -10.74 5.17 4.70
CA VAL A 263 -10.73 5.48 3.26
C VAL A 263 -9.53 4.84 2.58
N ARG A 264 -8.32 4.92 3.16
CA ARG A 264 -7.14 4.25 2.63
C ARG A 264 -7.36 2.75 2.50
N LEU A 265 -7.88 2.11 3.53
CA LEU A 265 -8.18 0.69 3.51
C LEU A 265 -9.17 0.34 2.39
N ILE A 266 -10.21 1.16 2.20
CA ILE A 266 -11.16 0.98 1.09
C ILE A 266 -10.46 1.11 -0.26
N VAL A 267 -9.61 2.12 -0.44
CA VAL A 267 -8.87 2.35 -1.70
C VAL A 267 -7.98 1.15 -2.01
N MET A 268 -7.18 0.70 -1.03
CA MET A 268 -6.30 -0.46 -1.19
C MET A 268 -7.12 -1.73 -1.49
N LEU A 269 -8.08 -2.09 -0.65
CA LEU A 269 -8.84 -3.33 -0.83
C LEU A 269 -9.71 -3.35 -2.10
N SER A 270 -10.17 -2.19 -2.56
CA SER A 270 -10.93 -2.09 -3.81
C SER A 270 -10.06 -1.96 -5.06
N GLY A 271 -8.76 -1.71 -4.90
CA GLY A 271 -7.84 -1.36 -5.98
C GLY A 271 -8.31 -0.15 -6.78
N GLY A 272 -8.83 0.88 -6.11
CA GLY A 272 -9.23 2.13 -6.77
C GLY A 272 -10.37 2.01 -7.79
N ARG A 273 -11.16 0.92 -7.78
CA ARG A 273 -12.27 0.73 -8.73
C ARG A 273 -13.49 1.60 -8.43
N PHE A 274 -13.58 2.17 -7.22
CA PHE A 274 -14.70 3.03 -6.86
C PHE A 274 -14.52 4.44 -7.40
N LEU A 275 -15.61 4.99 -7.95
CA LEU A 275 -15.68 6.36 -8.50
C LEU A 275 -15.20 7.45 -7.53
N PHE A 276 -15.42 7.27 -6.23
CA PHE A 276 -15.10 8.26 -5.19
C PHE A 276 -13.86 7.90 -4.34
N PHE A 277 -13.40 6.65 -4.40
CA PHE A 277 -12.31 6.13 -3.55
C PHE A 277 -11.25 5.50 -4.45
N ASN A 278 -10.53 6.37 -5.17
CA ASN A 278 -9.39 6.03 -6.03
C ASN A 278 -8.38 7.17 -6.02
N ASP A 279 -7.13 6.87 -6.37
CA ASP A 279 -6.03 7.84 -6.26
C ASP A 279 -6.27 9.11 -7.07
N ALA A 280 -6.82 8.99 -8.28
CA ALA A 280 -7.14 10.15 -9.11
C ALA A 280 -8.21 11.06 -8.47
N ALA A 281 -9.21 10.50 -7.80
CA ALA A 281 -10.22 11.26 -7.07
C ALA A 281 -9.62 11.92 -5.82
N LEU A 282 -8.71 11.23 -5.13
CA LEU A 282 -8.02 11.73 -3.94
C LEU A 282 -7.05 12.88 -4.27
N ASP A 283 -6.26 12.76 -5.33
CA ASP A 283 -5.26 13.76 -5.72
C ASP A 283 -5.89 15.09 -6.17
N ASN A 284 -7.16 15.05 -6.61
CA ASN A 284 -7.90 16.26 -6.95
C ASN A 284 -8.45 17.00 -5.71
N THR A 285 -8.39 16.41 -4.51
CA THR A 285 -8.80 17.05 -3.25
C THR A 285 -7.66 17.86 -2.66
N PHE A 286 -7.95 18.94 -1.92
CA PHE A 286 -6.90 19.73 -1.28
C PHE A 286 -6.67 19.31 0.17
N LEU A 287 -7.74 19.23 0.96
CA LEU A 287 -7.64 19.03 2.40
C LEU A 287 -7.55 17.54 2.74
N PHE A 288 -8.32 16.69 2.05
CA PHE A 288 -8.23 15.24 2.23
C PHE A 288 -6.89 14.69 1.73
N SER A 289 -6.38 15.12 0.57
CA SER A 289 -5.07 14.67 0.06
C SER A 289 -3.92 15.02 1.00
N PHE A 290 -3.96 16.21 1.64
CA PHE A 290 -3.00 16.60 2.67
C PHE A 290 -3.03 15.63 3.86
N LEU A 291 -4.22 15.29 4.37
CA LEU A 291 -4.37 14.32 5.46
C LEU A 291 -3.92 12.93 5.02
N TYR A 292 -4.36 12.47 3.87
CA TYR A 292 -4.05 11.17 3.29
C TYR A 292 -2.54 10.97 3.14
N ARG A 293 -1.81 11.98 2.67
CA ARG A 293 -0.36 11.88 2.49
C ARG A 293 0.41 11.93 3.81
N ASN A 294 0.04 12.84 4.72
CA ASN A 294 0.79 13.04 5.97
C ASN A 294 0.47 11.98 7.03
N ILE A 295 -0.75 11.43 7.06
CA ILE A 295 -1.09 10.35 8.00
C ILE A 295 -0.34 9.06 7.67
N ARG A 296 0.12 8.86 6.41
CA ARG A 296 1.03 7.75 6.06
C ARG A 296 2.30 7.74 6.91
N ILE A 297 2.79 8.91 7.33
CA ILE A 297 4.06 9.07 8.05
C ILE A 297 3.88 8.86 9.57
N LEU A 298 2.64 8.88 10.06
CA LEU A 298 2.31 8.71 11.49
C LEU A 298 2.12 7.24 11.89
N LEU A 299 2.00 6.35 10.90
CA LEU A 299 2.01 4.89 11.01
C LEU A 299 3.38 4.37 10.57
#